data_AF-A0A951LMF1-F1
#
_entry.id   AF-A0A951LMF1-F1
#
_cell.length_a   1.000
_cell.length_b   1.000
_cell.length_c   1.000
_cell.angle_alpha   90.00
_cell.angle_beta   90.00
_cell.angle_gamma   90.00
#
_symmetry.space_group_name_H-M   'P 1'
#
loop_
_entity.id
_entity.type
_entity.pdbx_description
1 polymer ?
#
loop_
_entity_poly.entity_id
_entity_poly.type
_entity_poly.pdbx_seq_one_letter_code
_entity_poly.pdbx_strand_id
1 'polypeptide(L)'
;MDDTPVLPQESATSIGLSDTTASSDYTRLVPVLVGIVLLTSCFYGLNAAGIFDRDEGLYTTAARQMVEYGDWMVPRIGPDVRFAKPPLIYWLIAPSISVLGATPFAARLPSAICAALTALALWWWAKRQGADRVGWLAALIYPLCLFTIGAARQATTDSLLTLCLTLTAIGWIEGYRRDSRSYLLMAGAAALSTLAKGAIGIVFPGAAFVLWLLLRRDAAALRRMPWAMSIALYLLIVVPWHLVMWRVTGPTFFREYFLHNHVQRFTGEAWGHVQPFWFYLPVLIVGMFPWSAFLPLAWWQSFRLRANPREELNCAWAMWAFWALIIVGFFSISKSKLPSYILPATPALALLIAARIDALWESSASGKTWEAAIAGVLGIVLGLAGIAVFFVHQKLQAQPGSIRLSKHSPEKALELLTLFTPFALALGVIFLIGTVVMLARWKFASQVVGAAVLMNLLVVIAAGSLGLPVWGAYDIAPLHDLGRRTLPALDRGEPVVIYNLTPRRTSLRFVLGHTALVTETEDPKQVQQVLQPAGRGYILTTNKAVPPPLPVAIRQEATARDWVLWHYGTTS
;
A
#
# COMPACT_ATOMS: atom_id res chain seq x y z
N MET A 1 -4.93 -20.56 66.82
CA MET A 1 -3.73 -20.31 66.02
C MET A 1 -3.83 -21.20 64.81
N ASP A 2 -4.30 -20.65 63.71
CA ASP A 2 -4.12 -21.24 62.38
C ASP A 2 -4.06 -20.06 61.41
N ASP A 3 -2.85 -19.48 61.32
CA ASP A 3 -2.51 -18.36 60.46
C ASP A 3 -2.12 -18.91 59.08
N THR A 4 -3.07 -18.95 58.16
CA THR A 4 -2.77 -19.05 56.72
C THR A 4 -2.62 -17.64 56.15
N PRO A 5 -1.49 -17.29 55.50
CA PRO A 5 -1.28 -15.96 54.96
C PRO A 5 -2.12 -15.76 53.70
N VAL A 6 -3.01 -14.77 53.73
CA VAL A 6 -3.76 -14.28 52.58
C VAL A 6 -2.78 -13.55 51.65
N LEU A 7 -2.49 -14.13 50.49
CA LEU A 7 -1.75 -13.47 49.42
C LEU A 7 -2.60 -12.34 48.82
N PRO A 8 -2.01 -11.17 48.49
CA PRO A 8 -2.77 -10.06 47.90
C PRO A 8 -3.25 -10.45 46.50
N GLN A 9 -4.55 -10.36 46.26
CA GLN A 9 -5.11 -10.40 44.91
C GLN A 9 -4.63 -9.15 44.17
N GLU A 10 -3.69 -9.31 43.23
CA GLU A 10 -3.45 -8.32 42.18
C GLU A 10 -4.75 -8.15 41.39
N SER A 11 -5.34 -6.96 41.48
CA SER A 11 -6.53 -6.59 40.73
C SER A 11 -6.24 -6.64 39.23
N ALA A 12 -6.80 -7.66 38.57
CA ALA A 12 -6.89 -7.71 37.13
C ALA A 12 -7.64 -6.46 36.65
N THR A 13 -6.91 -5.53 36.03
CA THR A 13 -7.46 -4.36 35.36
C THR A 13 -8.26 -4.84 34.16
N SER A 14 -9.56 -5.03 34.35
CA SER A 14 -10.51 -5.18 33.25
C SER A 14 -10.45 -3.93 32.40
N ILE A 15 -10.46 -4.09 31.07
CA ILE A 15 -10.74 -2.96 30.17
C ILE A 15 -12.22 -2.66 30.37
N GLY A 16 -12.52 -1.80 31.34
CA GLY A 16 -13.85 -1.27 31.57
C GLY A 16 -14.22 -0.36 30.41
N LEU A 17 -14.78 -0.92 29.34
CA LEU A 17 -15.39 -0.13 28.27
C LEU A 17 -16.67 0.48 28.85
N SER A 18 -16.56 1.73 29.30
CA SER A 18 -17.70 2.48 29.82
C SER A 18 -18.51 3.07 28.67
N ASP A 19 -19.84 2.91 28.72
CA ASP A 19 -20.80 3.63 27.88
C ASP A 19 -20.71 5.13 28.21
N THR A 20 -19.76 5.83 27.58
CA THR A 20 -19.65 7.28 27.69
C THR A 20 -20.54 7.91 26.64
N THR A 21 -21.74 8.33 27.05
CA THR A 21 -22.52 9.35 26.34
C THR A 21 -21.73 10.66 26.36
N ALA A 22 -20.83 10.82 25.40
CA ALA A 22 -20.05 12.04 25.21
C ALA A 22 -20.98 13.25 24.99
N SER A 23 -20.62 14.40 25.56
CA SER A 23 -21.39 15.64 25.44
C SER A 23 -21.66 15.99 23.97
N SER A 24 -22.91 16.40 23.69
CA SER A 24 -23.53 16.71 22.38
C SER A 24 -22.61 17.26 21.28
N ASP A 25 -21.64 18.10 21.62
CA ASP A 25 -20.87 18.87 20.66
C ASP A 25 -19.68 18.10 20.06
N TYR A 26 -19.05 17.19 20.81
CA TYR A 26 -17.92 16.38 20.30
C TYR A 26 -18.37 15.35 19.26
N THR A 27 -19.56 14.78 19.44
CA THR A 27 -20.12 13.75 18.55
C THR A 27 -20.33 14.29 17.13
N ARG A 28 -20.53 15.60 16.96
CA ARG A 28 -20.70 16.24 15.65
C ARG A 28 -19.38 16.53 14.93
N LEU A 29 -18.30 16.75 15.68
CA LEU A 29 -16.98 17.10 15.12
C LEU A 29 -16.17 15.87 14.68
N VAL A 30 -16.37 14.72 15.31
CA VAL A 30 -15.64 13.48 14.97
C VAL A 30 -15.81 13.07 13.51
N PRO A 31 -17.02 12.99 12.92
CA PRO A 31 -17.18 12.66 11.51
C PRO A 31 -16.48 13.65 10.58
N VAL A 32 -16.49 14.95 10.93
CA VAL A 32 -15.82 16.00 10.15
C VAL A 32 -14.30 15.80 10.19
N LEU A 33 -13.73 15.55 11.38
CA LEU A 33 -12.30 15.30 11.53
C LEU A 33 -11.86 14.04 10.78
N VAL A 34 -12.60 12.94 10.91
CA VAL A 34 -12.35 11.72 10.13
C VAL A 34 -12.44 12.02 8.63
N GLY A 35 -13.45 12.77 8.18
CA GLY A 35 -13.59 13.20 6.80
C GLY A 35 -12.36 13.97 6.28
N ILE A 36 -11.89 14.98 7.03
CA ILE A 36 -10.69 15.75 6.70
C ILE A 36 -9.46 14.84 6.61
N VAL A 37 -9.29 13.94 7.58
CA VAL A 37 -8.19 12.99 7.59
C VAL A 37 -8.25 12.08 6.36
N LEU A 38 -9.40 11.51 6.02
CA LEU A 38 -9.53 10.64 4.85
C LEU A 38 -9.28 11.39 3.54
N LEU A 39 -9.87 12.57 3.37
CA LEU A 39 -9.63 13.42 2.18
C LEU A 39 -8.15 13.74 2.01
N THR A 40 -7.48 14.13 3.09
CA THR A 40 -6.06 14.48 3.03
C THR A 40 -5.17 13.24 2.85
N SER A 41 -5.29 12.25 3.73
CA SER A 41 -4.42 11.07 3.74
C SER A 41 -4.61 10.14 2.53
N CYS A 42 -5.83 10.01 2.00
CA CYS A 42 -6.11 9.06 0.91
C CYS A 42 -6.17 9.73 -0.46
N PHE A 43 -6.66 10.97 -0.57
CA PHE A 43 -6.96 11.60 -1.87
C PHE A 43 -6.06 12.79 -2.24
N TYR A 44 -5.45 13.48 -1.26
CA TYR A 44 -4.55 14.59 -1.56
C TYR A 44 -3.29 14.12 -2.30
N GLY A 45 -2.95 14.77 -3.41
CA GLY A 45 -1.72 14.48 -4.16
C GLY A 45 -1.77 13.21 -5.01
N LEU A 46 -2.94 12.64 -5.31
CA LEU A 46 -3.05 11.50 -6.24
C LEU A 46 -2.49 11.82 -7.63
N ASN A 47 -2.51 13.08 -8.06
CA ASN A 47 -1.92 13.53 -9.32
C ASN A 47 -0.55 14.22 -9.16
N ALA A 48 0.06 14.17 -7.96
CA ALA A 48 1.28 14.94 -7.67
C ALA A 48 2.53 14.44 -8.41
N ALA A 49 2.53 13.19 -8.87
CA ALA A 49 3.57 12.59 -9.70
C ALA A 49 2.93 11.78 -10.83
N GLY A 50 3.66 11.58 -11.93
CA GLY A 50 3.30 10.61 -12.96
C GLY A 50 3.25 9.18 -12.41
N ILE A 51 2.81 8.23 -13.24
CA ILE A 51 2.79 6.80 -12.87
C ILE A 51 4.22 6.30 -12.64
N PHE A 52 4.46 5.65 -11.49
CA PHE A 52 5.74 5.07 -11.14
C PHE A 52 6.06 3.84 -12.01
N ASP A 53 7.33 3.70 -12.37
CA ASP A 53 7.82 2.55 -13.11
C ASP A 53 7.90 1.29 -12.24
N ARG A 54 7.87 0.13 -12.93
CA ARG A 54 7.72 -1.22 -12.37
C ARG A 54 6.29 -1.51 -11.91
N ASP A 55 5.97 -1.48 -10.63
CA ASP A 55 4.74 -2.12 -10.16
C ASP A 55 3.48 -1.35 -10.61
N GLU A 56 3.41 -0.05 -10.33
CA GLU A 56 2.26 0.78 -10.69
C GLU A 56 2.03 0.80 -12.21
N GLY A 57 3.07 1.08 -13.01
CA GLY A 57 2.98 1.10 -14.47
C GLY A 57 2.52 -0.24 -15.09
N LEU A 58 2.89 -1.38 -14.51
CA LEU A 58 2.39 -2.68 -14.98
C LEU A 58 0.88 -2.82 -14.74
N TYR A 59 0.35 -2.31 -13.62
CA TYR A 59 -1.08 -2.40 -13.34
C TYR A 59 -1.91 -1.46 -14.20
N THR A 60 -1.48 -0.21 -14.30
CA THR A 60 -2.20 0.83 -15.04
C THR A 60 -2.16 0.58 -16.54
N THR A 61 -1.03 0.11 -17.08
CA THR A 61 -0.92 -0.27 -18.49
C THR A 61 -1.90 -1.40 -18.80
N ALA A 62 -1.89 -2.49 -18.02
CA ALA A 62 -2.80 -3.62 -18.26
C ALA A 62 -4.27 -3.19 -18.20
N ALA A 63 -4.64 -2.34 -17.23
CA ALA A 63 -5.99 -1.80 -17.16
C ALA A 63 -6.34 -0.92 -18.37
N ARG A 64 -5.41 -0.07 -18.84
CA ARG A 64 -5.61 0.73 -20.06
C ARG A 64 -5.77 -0.17 -21.29
N GLN A 65 -4.99 -1.24 -21.42
CA GLN A 65 -5.13 -2.19 -22.53
C GLN A 65 -6.48 -2.93 -22.50
N MET A 66 -7.03 -3.25 -21.33
CA MET A 66 -8.38 -3.85 -21.24
C MET A 66 -9.44 -2.92 -21.85
N VAL A 67 -9.32 -1.61 -21.61
CA VAL A 67 -10.22 -0.61 -22.20
C VAL A 67 -10.00 -0.50 -23.70
N GLU A 68 -8.74 -0.43 -24.16
CA GLU A 68 -8.40 -0.24 -25.57
C GLU A 68 -8.77 -1.45 -26.45
N TYR A 69 -8.54 -2.68 -25.96
CA TYR A 69 -8.82 -3.91 -26.72
C TYR A 69 -10.23 -4.46 -26.51
N GLY A 70 -10.93 -4.03 -25.45
CA GLY A 70 -12.20 -4.62 -25.06
C GLY A 70 -12.11 -6.03 -24.47
N ASP A 71 -10.91 -6.58 -24.28
CA ASP A 71 -10.68 -7.85 -23.56
C ASP A 71 -10.51 -7.57 -22.07
N TRP A 72 -11.60 -7.70 -21.32
CA TRP A 72 -11.61 -7.52 -19.87
C TRP A 72 -11.17 -8.75 -19.09
N MET A 73 -10.97 -9.89 -19.75
CA MET A 73 -10.72 -11.16 -19.07
C MET A 73 -9.23 -11.49 -18.99
N VAL A 74 -8.46 -11.18 -20.03
CA VAL A 74 -7.03 -11.54 -20.09
C VAL A 74 -6.16 -10.29 -19.93
N PRO A 75 -5.52 -10.08 -18.76
CA PRO A 75 -4.63 -8.95 -18.58
C PRO A 75 -3.41 -9.08 -19.49
N ARG A 76 -3.04 -7.99 -20.18
CA ARG A 76 -1.90 -7.95 -21.13
C ARG A 76 -0.97 -6.79 -20.84
N ILE A 77 0.27 -6.88 -21.33
CA ILE A 77 1.19 -5.76 -21.47
C ILE A 77 1.85 -5.86 -22.84
N GLY A 78 1.44 -4.97 -23.74
CA GLY A 78 1.76 -5.15 -25.16
C GLY A 78 1.13 -6.43 -25.68
N PRO A 79 1.87 -7.30 -26.39
CA PRO A 79 1.35 -8.58 -26.87
C PRO A 79 1.26 -9.66 -25.77
N ASP A 80 2.03 -9.50 -24.69
CA ASP A 80 2.24 -10.57 -23.72
C ASP A 80 1.10 -10.67 -22.69
N VAL A 81 0.68 -11.90 -22.39
CA VAL A 81 -0.26 -12.17 -21.31
C VAL A 81 0.41 -11.98 -19.96
N ARG A 82 -0.24 -11.25 -19.06
CA ARG A 82 0.22 -11.03 -17.69
C ARG A 82 -0.38 -12.05 -16.74
N PHE A 83 0.41 -13.05 -16.37
CA PHE A 83 0.04 -14.08 -15.40
C PHE A 83 0.27 -13.69 -13.93
N ALA A 84 0.90 -12.54 -13.67
CA ALA A 84 1.39 -12.24 -12.33
C ALA A 84 0.28 -11.96 -11.29
N LYS A 85 -0.89 -11.48 -11.73
CA LYS A 85 -1.96 -11.00 -10.85
C LYS A 85 -3.37 -11.26 -11.42
N PRO A 86 -4.34 -11.62 -10.56
CA PRO A 86 -5.75 -11.76 -10.93
C PRO A 86 -6.44 -10.39 -11.17
N PRO A 87 -7.69 -10.35 -11.66
CA PRO A 87 -8.14 -9.23 -12.47
C PRO A 87 -8.79 -8.09 -11.70
N LEU A 88 -9.10 -8.28 -10.41
CA LEU A 88 -10.02 -7.38 -9.70
C LEU A 88 -9.50 -5.95 -9.65
N ILE A 89 -8.20 -5.75 -9.48
CA ILE A 89 -7.62 -4.40 -9.49
C ILE A 89 -7.76 -3.73 -10.87
N TYR A 90 -7.61 -4.49 -11.96
CA TYR A 90 -7.80 -3.97 -13.31
C TYR A 90 -9.26 -3.59 -13.54
N TRP A 91 -10.20 -4.40 -13.08
CA TRP A 91 -11.63 -4.12 -13.14
C TRP A 91 -12.08 -2.91 -12.33
N LEU A 92 -11.25 -2.42 -11.41
CA LEU A 92 -11.48 -1.14 -10.73
C LEU A 92 -10.78 0.04 -11.43
N ILE A 93 -9.55 -0.17 -11.91
CA ILE A 93 -8.78 0.88 -12.59
C ILE A 93 -9.38 1.20 -13.96
N ALA A 94 -9.71 0.18 -14.76
CA ALA A 94 -10.17 0.33 -16.14
C ALA A 94 -11.44 1.21 -16.26
N PRO A 95 -12.52 0.99 -15.48
CA PRO A 95 -13.67 1.90 -15.53
C PRO A 95 -13.34 3.31 -15.04
N SER A 96 -12.47 3.43 -14.04
CA SER A 96 -12.04 4.73 -13.52
C SER A 96 -11.34 5.57 -14.59
N ILE A 97 -10.40 4.98 -15.34
CA ILE A 97 -9.71 5.68 -16.44
C ILE A 97 -10.60 5.88 -17.67
N SER A 98 -11.62 5.05 -17.90
CA SER A 98 -12.60 5.26 -18.98
C SER A 98 -13.47 6.49 -18.72
N VAL A 99 -13.85 6.73 -17.47
CA VAL A 99 -14.74 7.85 -17.09
C VAL A 99 -13.96 9.14 -16.86
N LEU A 100 -12.81 9.07 -16.19
CA LEU A 100 -12.04 10.24 -15.74
C LEU A 100 -10.81 10.55 -16.63
N GLY A 101 -10.60 9.75 -17.68
CA GLY A 101 -9.42 9.79 -18.53
C GLY A 101 -8.22 9.04 -17.96
N ALA A 102 -7.28 8.66 -18.83
CA ALA A 102 -6.05 7.93 -18.47
C ALA A 102 -5.03 8.81 -17.74
N THR A 103 -5.37 9.22 -16.52
CA THR A 103 -4.55 10.08 -15.66
C THR A 103 -4.05 9.32 -14.42
N PRO A 104 -2.95 9.78 -13.77
CA PRO A 104 -2.52 9.21 -12.49
C PRO A 104 -3.62 9.27 -11.41
N PHE A 105 -4.40 10.36 -11.37
CA PHE A 105 -5.54 10.49 -10.49
C PHE A 105 -6.55 9.36 -10.68
N ALA A 106 -7.04 9.18 -11.92
CA ALA A 106 -8.03 8.15 -12.24
C ALA A 106 -7.52 6.74 -11.93
N ALA A 107 -6.24 6.47 -12.21
CA ALA A 107 -5.64 5.17 -11.94
C ALA A 107 -5.49 4.86 -10.44
N ARG A 108 -5.17 5.87 -9.61
CA ARG A 108 -4.95 5.70 -8.17
C ARG A 108 -6.25 5.79 -7.35
N LEU A 109 -7.29 6.41 -7.90
CA LEU A 109 -8.58 6.63 -7.22
C LEU A 109 -9.17 5.36 -6.58
N PRO A 110 -9.20 4.18 -7.25
CA PRO A 110 -9.68 2.96 -6.60
C PRO A 110 -8.91 2.56 -5.35
N SER A 111 -7.58 2.74 -5.35
CA SER A 111 -6.74 2.41 -4.19
C SER A 111 -7.00 3.37 -3.03
N ALA A 112 -7.17 4.66 -3.32
CA ALA A 112 -7.55 5.67 -2.33
C ALA A 112 -8.93 5.37 -1.70
N ILE A 113 -9.92 5.01 -2.51
CA ILE A 113 -11.25 4.59 -2.04
C ILE A 113 -11.14 3.37 -1.14
N CYS A 114 -10.37 2.35 -1.54
CA CYS A 114 -10.20 1.13 -0.73
C CYS A 114 -9.55 1.43 0.64
N ALA A 115 -8.57 2.32 0.69
CA ALA A 115 -7.98 2.76 1.94
C ALA A 115 -9.00 3.49 2.82
N ALA A 116 -9.78 4.43 2.27
CA ALA A 116 -10.81 5.14 3.01
C ALA A 116 -11.91 4.21 3.53
N LEU A 117 -12.40 3.29 2.69
CA LEU A 117 -13.40 2.29 3.08
C LEU A 117 -12.87 1.35 4.17
N THR A 118 -11.57 1.04 4.19
CA THR A 118 -10.98 0.25 5.27
C THR A 118 -11.11 0.99 6.59
N ALA A 119 -10.74 2.26 6.66
CA ALA A 119 -10.87 3.08 7.87
C ALA A 119 -12.32 3.15 8.37
N LEU A 120 -13.27 3.35 7.44
CA LEU A 120 -14.70 3.39 7.75
C LEU A 120 -15.24 2.03 8.23
N ALA A 121 -14.75 0.93 7.66
CA ALA A 121 -15.11 -0.42 8.12
C ALA A 121 -14.64 -0.70 9.55
N LEU A 122 -13.43 -0.23 9.93
CA LEU A 122 -12.95 -0.34 11.32
C LEU A 122 -13.84 0.46 12.27
N TRP A 123 -14.19 1.69 11.91
CA TRP A 123 -15.08 2.51 12.74
C TRP A 123 -16.46 1.88 12.89
N TRP A 124 -17.08 1.49 11.76
CA TRP A 124 -18.38 0.82 11.76
C TRP A 124 -18.36 -0.43 12.64
N TRP A 125 -17.34 -1.28 12.49
CA TRP A 125 -17.24 -2.52 13.25
C TRP A 125 -17.09 -2.25 14.74
N ALA A 126 -16.18 -1.35 15.15
CA ALA A 126 -15.93 -1.04 16.56
C ALA A 126 -17.12 -0.34 17.22
N LYS A 127 -17.80 0.58 16.51
CA LYS A 127 -19.06 1.20 16.98
C LYS A 127 -20.14 0.15 17.25
N ARG A 128 -20.26 -0.85 16.37
CA ARG A 128 -21.17 -1.99 16.56
C ARG A 128 -20.80 -2.88 17.77
N GLN A 129 -19.56 -2.79 18.26
CA GLN A 129 -19.15 -3.43 19.51
C GLN A 129 -19.43 -2.58 20.76
N GLY A 130 -20.02 -1.38 20.63
CA GLY A 130 -20.13 -0.41 21.72
C GLY A 130 -18.84 0.40 21.97
N ALA A 131 -17.81 0.25 21.12
CA ALA A 131 -16.53 0.91 21.26
C ALA A 131 -16.36 2.04 20.22
N ASP A 132 -17.28 3.01 20.22
CA ASP A 132 -17.29 4.09 19.21
C ASP A 132 -16.01 4.92 19.24
N ARG A 133 -15.47 5.21 20.45
CA ARG A 133 -14.21 5.96 20.60
C ARG A 133 -13.03 5.25 19.93
N VAL A 134 -12.90 3.95 20.19
CA VAL A 134 -11.92 3.09 19.54
C VAL A 134 -12.10 3.08 18.02
N GLY A 135 -13.35 3.05 17.56
CA GLY A 135 -13.68 3.04 16.14
C GLY A 135 -13.20 4.28 15.39
N TRP A 136 -13.55 5.48 15.88
CA TRP A 136 -13.10 6.70 15.21
C TRP A 136 -11.60 6.94 15.41
N LEU A 137 -11.00 6.55 16.54
CA LEU A 137 -9.54 6.59 16.72
C LEU A 137 -8.83 5.71 15.67
N ALA A 138 -9.31 4.49 15.45
CA ALA A 138 -8.77 3.61 14.41
C ALA A 138 -8.92 4.20 13.00
N ALA A 139 -10.04 4.90 12.74
CA ALA A 139 -10.28 5.61 11.49
C ALA A 139 -9.39 6.85 11.28
N LEU A 140 -8.76 7.38 12.33
CA LEU A 140 -7.71 8.40 12.22
C LEU A 140 -6.33 7.74 12.06
N ILE A 141 -6.03 6.71 12.86
CA ILE A 141 -4.71 6.07 12.93
C ILE A 141 -4.36 5.32 11.65
N TYR A 142 -5.23 4.44 11.17
CA TYR A 142 -4.97 3.60 9.99
C TYR A 142 -4.57 4.42 8.75
N PRO A 143 -5.35 5.43 8.33
CA PRO A 143 -5.02 6.18 7.11
C PRO A 143 -3.85 7.15 7.30
N LEU A 144 -3.50 7.51 8.54
CA LEU A 144 -2.32 8.34 8.87
C LEU A 144 -1.04 7.52 9.10
N CYS A 145 -1.08 6.20 9.01
CA CYS A 145 0.13 5.39 8.95
C CYS A 145 0.86 5.66 7.61
N LEU A 146 2.19 5.82 7.64
CA LEU A 146 2.99 6.06 6.45
C LEU A 146 2.80 4.96 5.38
N PHE A 147 2.56 3.71 5.78
CA PHE A 147 2.20 2.64 4.84
C PHE A 147 0.93 2.95 4.05
N THR A 148 -0.14 3.31 4.75
CA THR A 148 -1.44 3.57 4.14
C THR A 148 -1.39 4.82 3.27
N ILE A 149 -0.67 5.86 3.72
CA ILE A 149 -0.40 7.08 2.94
C ILE A 149 0.26 6.73 1.60
N GLY A 150 1.27 5.86 1.61
CA GLY A 150 1.94 5.40 0.39
C GLY A 150 1.04 4.52 -0.48
N ALA A 151 0.36 3.55 0.11
CA ALA A 151 -0.49 2.58 -0.60
C ALA A 151 -1.75 3.20 -1.22
N ALA A 152 -2.32 4.24 -0.59
CA ALA A 152 -3.45 4.98 -1.15
C ALA A 152 -3.08 5.75 -2.43
N ARG A 153 -1.79 6.12 -2.59
CA ARG A 153 -1.26 6.89 -3.73
C ARG A 153 -0.57 6.04 -4.79
N GLN A 154 -0.76 4.73 -4.76
CA GLN A 154 -0.22 3.82 -5.76
C GLN A 154 -1.35 2.97 -6.34
N ALA A 155 -1.47 2.92 -7.66
CA ALA A 155 -2.42 2.07 -8.37
C ALA A 155 -1.97 0.60 -8.35
N THR A 156 -1.96 0.00 -7.16
CA THR A 156 -1.54 -1.39 -6.91
C THR A 156 -2.63 -2.17 -6.17
N THR A 157 -2.42 -3.47 -5.99
CA THR A 157 -3.39 -4.35 -5.31
C THR A 157 -3.49 -4.13 -3.79
N ASP A 158 -2.57 -3.37 -3.19
CA ASP A 158 -2.31 -3.46 -1.74
C ASP A 158 -3.45 -2.88 -0.90
N SER A 159 -4.00 -1.72 -1.28
CA SER A 159 -5.14 -1.11 -0.59
C SER A 159 -6.43 -1.93 -0.76
N LEU A 160 -6.68 -2.45 -1.96
CA LEU A 160 -7.81 -3.34 -2.25
C LEU A 160 -7.73 -4.63 -1.44
N LEU A 161 -6.56 -5.28 -1.45
CA LEU A 161 -6.33 -6.49 -0.66
C LEU A 161 -6.59 -6.23 0.83
N THR A 162 -6.08 -5.10 1.34
CA THR A 162 -6.23 -4.71 2.74
C THR A 162 -7.70 -4.54 3.13
N LEU A 163 -8.50 -3.89 2.27
CA LEU A 163 -9.95 -3.78 2.46
C LEU A 163 -10.62 -5.16 2.49
N CYS A 164 -10.40 -5.99 1.47
CA CYS A 164 -11.02 -7.32 1.37
C CYS A 164 -10.64 -8.21 2.56
N LEU A 165 -9.37 -8.20 2.97
CA LEU A 165 -8.89 -8.96 4.12
C LEU A 165 -9.45 -8.44 5.45
N THR A 166 -9.62 -7.12 5.59
CA THR A 166 -10.28 -6.51 6.77
C THR A 166 -11.75 -6.94 6.86
N LEU A 167 -12.49 -6.87 5.75
CA LEU A 167 -13.88 -7.33 5.69
C LEU A 167 -13.99 -8.85 5.94
N THR A 168 -12.98 -9.61 5.51
CA THR A 168 -12.91 -11.04 5.79
C THR A 168 -12.78 -11.31 7.29
N ALA A 169 -11.86 -10.60 7.97
CA ALA A 169 -11.68 -10.69 9.41
C ALA A 169 -12.95 -10.27 10.17
N ILE A 170 -13.61 -9.18 9.74
CA ILE A 170 -14.87 -8.74 10.34
C ILE A 170 -15.97 -9.79 10.17
N GLY A 171 -16.18 -10.30 8.95
CA GLY A 171 -17.19 -11.33 8.69
C GLY A 171 -16.95 -12.60 9.51
N TRP A 172 -15.68 -12.98 9.70
CA TRP A 172 -15.31 -14.09 10.56
C TRP A 172 -15.64 -13.83 12.03
N ILE A 173 -15.22 -12.69 12.58
CA ILE A 173 -15.45 -12.32 13.98
C ILE A 173 -16.95 -12.25 14.30
N GLU A 174 -17.74 -11.59 13.44
CA GLU A 174 -19.19 -11.51 13.61
C GLU A 174 -19.88 -12.87 13.40
N GLY A 175 -19.36 -13.69 12.47
CA GLY A 175 -19.83 -15.05 12.21
C GLY A 175 -19.66 -15.98 13.42
N TYR A 176 -18.53 -15.86 14.09
CA TYR A 176 -18.21 -16.66 15.28
C TYR A 176 -19.01 -16.23 16.51
N ARG A 177 -19.21 -14.92 16.70
CA ARG A 177 -19.78 -14.37 17.94
C ARG A 177 -21.28 -14.14 17.90
N ARG A 178 -21.83 -13.69 16.77
CA ARG A 178 -23.19 -13.14 16.71
C ARG A 178 -24.08 -13.84 15.70
N ASP A 179 -23.74 -13.71 14.42
CA ASP A 179 -24.61 -14.12 13.33
C ASP A 179 -23.84 -14.94 12.29
N SER A 180 -24.14 -16.23 12.22
CA SER A 180 -23.58 -17.17 11.25
C SER A 180 -23.66 -16.70 9.79
N ARG A 181 -24.61 -15.82 9.43
CA ARG A 181 -24.69 -15.27 8.06
C ARG A 181 -23.49 -14.37 7.73
N SER A 182 -22.79 -13.84 8.74
CA SER A 182 -21.57 -13.05 8.54
C SER A 182 -20.40 -13.89 8.00
N TYR A 183 -20.47 -15.23 8.06
CA TYR A 183 -19.56 -16.10 7.32
C TYR A 183 -19.72 -15.97 5.79
N LEU A 184 -20.83 -15.44 5.29
CA LEU A 184 -21.00 -15.10 3.87
C LEU A 184 -20.21 -13.84 3.50
N LEU A 185 -20.18 -12.83 4.39
CA LEU A 185 -19.29 -11.67 4.23
C LEU A 185 -17.82 -12.13 4.22
N MET A 186 -17.45 -13.02 5.15
CA MET A 186 -16.11 -13.62 5.17
C MET A 186 -15.79 -14.30 3.84
N ALA A 187 -16.67 -15.18 3.35
CA ALA A 187 -16.45 -15.92 2.11
C ALA A 187 -16.36 -15.01 0.88
N GLY A 188 -17.27 -14.07 0.73
CA GLY A 188 -17.27 -13.11 -0.38
C GLY A 188 -16.03 -12.21 -0.36
N ALA A 189 -15.65 -11.69 0.80
CA ALA A 189 -14.47 -10.84 0.93
C ALA A 189 -13.15 -11.61 0.73
N ALA A 190 -13.06 -12.88 1.19
CA ALA A 190 -11.93 -13.76 0.91
C ALA A 190 -11.81 -14.09 -0.59
N ALA A 191 -12.94 -14.26 -1.27
CA ALA A 191 -12.98 -14.49 -2.71
C ALA A 191 -12.48 -13.27 -3.49
N LEU A 192 -12.94 -12.07 -3.14
CA LEU A 192 -12.45 -10.82 -3.71
C LEU A 192 -10.97 -10.59 -3.43
N SER A 193 -10.50 -10.91 -2.21
CA SER A 193 -9.07 -10.90 -1.85
C SER A 193 -8.25 -11.84 -2.76
N THR A 194 -8.81 -13.01 -3.08
CA THR A 194 -8.20 -13.96 -4.01
C THR A 194 -8.13 -13.40 -5.43
N LEU A 195 -9.19 -12.74 -5.91
CA LEU A 195 -9.17 -12.06 -7.20
C LEU A 195 -8.33 -10.77 -7.22
N ALA A 196 -7.95 -10.23 -6.05
CA ALA A 196 -7.06 -9.08 -5.94
C ALA A 196 -5.58 -9.48 -6.02
N LYS A 197 -5.14 -10.52 -5.29
CA LYS A 197 -3.71 -10.86 -5.18
C LYS A 197 -3.37 -12.36 -5.16
N GLY A 198 -4.34 -13.24 -5.40
CA GLY A 198 -4.14 -14.68 -5.54
C GLY A 198 -4.28 -15.45 -4.22
N ALA A 199 -3.55 -16.55 -4.07
CA ALA A 199 -3.79 -17.56 -3.03
C ALA A 199 -3.74 -17.02 -1.59
N ILE A 200 -3.04 -15.91 -1.34
CA ILE A 200 -3.02 -15.29 -0.02
C ILE A 200 -4.41 -14.89 0.50
N GLY A 201 -5.36 -14.66 -0.43
CA GLY A 201 -6.73 -14.31 -0.10
C GLY A 201 -7.52 -15.42 0.58
N ILE A 202 -7.08 -16.68 0.48
CA ILE A 202 -7.63 -17.82 1.23
C ILE A 202 -6.66 -18.33 2.31
N VAL A 203 -5.34 -18.22 2.08
CA VAL A 203 -4.33 -18.68 3.04
C VAL A 203 -4.44 -17.92 4.37
N PHE A 204 -4.57 -16.59 4.37
CA PHE A 204 -4.65 -15.83 5.63
C PHE A 204 -5.94 -16.07 6.41
N PRO A 205 -7.14 -16.00 5.80
CA PRO A 205 -8.36 -16.36 6.50
C PRO A 205 -8.34 -17.79 7.02
N GLY A 206 -7.86 -18.75 6.22
CA GLY A 206 -7.76 -20.15 6.62
C GLY A 206 -6.79 -20.37 7.78
N ALA A 207 -5.59 -19.76 7.72
CA ALA A 207 -4.61 -19.85 8.80
C ALA A 207 -5.12 -19.20 10.10
N ALA A 208 -5.79 -18.04 10.01
CA ALA A 208 -6.40 -17.38 11.16
C ALA A 208 -7.49 -18.21 11.81
N PHE A 209 -8.35 -18.79 10.98
CA PHE A 209 -9.40 -19.69 11.42
C PHE A 209 -8.85 -20.94 12.11
N VAL A 210 -7.90 -21.64 11.50
CA VAL A 210 -7.30 -22.86 12.06
C VAL A 210 -6.57 -22.57 13.36
N LEU A 211 -5.70 -21.55 13.39
CA LEU A 211 -4.97 -21.18 14.60
C LEU A 211 -5.92 -20.85 15.75
N TRP A 212 -7.01 -20.14 15.45
CA TRP A 212 -8.03 -19.82 16.43
C TRP A 212 -8.75 -21.05 16.98
N LEU A 213 -9.19 -21.97 16.12
CA LEU A 213 -9.85 -23.21 16.54
C LEU A 213 -8.93 -24.09 17.39
N LEU A 214 -7.65 -24.18 17.03
CA LEU A 214 -6.66 -24.95 17.82
C LEU A 214 -6.46 -24.36 19.21
N LEU A 215 -6.43 -23.03 19.32
CA LEU A 215 -6.20 -22.35 20.59
C LEU A 215 -7.45 -22.27 21.46
N ARG A 216 -8.64 -22.13 20.87
CA ARG A 216 -9.92 -22.12 21.59
C ARG A 216 -10.48 -23.51 21.88
N ARG A 217 -10.05 -24.52 21.11
CA ARG A 217 -10.60 -25.89 21.15
C ARG A 217 -12.13 -25.94 20.95
N ASP A 218 -12.69 -24.97 20.24
CA ASP A 218 -14.13 -24.88 19.96
C ASP A 218 -14.47 -25.48 18.59
N ALA A 219 -14.40 -26.81 18.50
CA ALA A 219 -14.75 -27.51 17.27
C ALA A 219 -16.25 -27.38 16.91
N ALA A 220 -17.11 -27.01 17.86
CA ALA A 220 -18.54 -26.82 17.62
C ALA A 220 -18.81 -25.60 16.72
N ALA A 221 -17.92 -24.59 16.73
CA ALA A 221 -18.00 -23.45 15.82
C ALA A 221 -18.01 -23.85 14.34
N LEU A 222 -17.33 -24.95 13.98
CA LEU A 222 -17.34 -25.50 12.61
C LEU A 222 -18.76 -25.89 12.17
N ARG A 223 -19.60 -26.40 13.08
CA ARG A 223 -20.96 -26.84 12.75
C ARG A 223 -21.92 -25.68 12.52
N ARG A 224 -21.62 -24.50 13.07
CA ARG A 224 -22.45 -23.28 12.93
C ARG A 224 -22.19 -22.54 11.62
N MET A 225 -21.08 -22.84 10.95
CA MET A 225 -20.72 -22.18 9.70
C MET A 225 -21.57 -22.72 8.55
N PRO A 226 -22.19 -21.85 7.72
CA PRO A 226 -22.96 -22.25 6.55
C PRO A 226 -22.03 -22.67 5.40
N TRP A 227 -21.30 -23.78 5.58
CA TRP A 227 -20.23 -24.25 4.67
C TRP A 227 -20.64 -24.27 3.21
N ALA A 228 -21.79 -24.89 2.90
CA ALA A 228 -22.25 -25.02 1.52
C ALA A 228 -22.41 -23.66 0.85
N MET A 229 -23.06 -22.70 1.51
CA MET A 229 -23.27 -21.35 0.97
C MET A 229 -21.95 -20.55 0.90
N SER A 230 -21.11 -20.63 1.93
CA SER A 230 -19.81 -19.95 1.95
C SER A 230 -18.88 -20.47 0.85
N ILE A 231 -18.78 -21.79 0.67
CA ILE A 231 -17.98 -22.42 -0.39
C ILE A 231 -18.56 -22.06 -1.76
N ALA A 232 -19.88 -22.19 -1.94
CA ALA A 232 -20.52 -21.86 -3.21
C ALA A 232 -20.29 -20.39 -3.59
N LEU A 233 -20.47 -19.45 -2.66
CA LEU A 233 -20.21 -18.03 -2.89
C LEU A 233 -18.75 -17.76 -3.26
N TYR A 234 -17.81 -18.37 -2.54
CA TYR A 234 -16.39 -18.22 -2.84
C TYR A 234 -16.05 -18.74 -4.23
N LEU A 235 -16.49 -19.96 -4.57
CA LEU A 235 -16.23 -20.57 -5.87
C LEU A 235 -16.89 -19.78 -7.01
N LEU A 236 -18.12 -19.30 -6.82
CA LEU A 236 -18.83 -18.49 -7.82
C LEU A 236 -18.08 -17.22 -8.20
N ILE A 237 -17.37 -16.61 -7.25
CA ILE A 237 -16.58 -15.40 -7.50
C ILE A 237 -15.21 -15.78 -8.10
N VAL A 238 -14.50 -16.75 -7.52
CA VAL A 238 -13.10 -17.04 -7.89
C VAL A 238 -12.98 -17.84 -9.18
N VAL A 239 -13.77 -18.89 -9.34
CA VAL A 239 -13.58 -19.91 -10.39
C VAL A 239 -13.76 -19.35 -11.81
N PRO A 240 -14.77 -18.50 -12.13
CA PRO A 240 -15.03 -18.10 -13.51
C PRO A 240 -13.82 -17.50 -14.24
N TRP A 241 -13.12 -16.56 -13.61
CA TRP A 241 -11.95 -15.93 -14.22
C TRP A 241 -10.79 -16.93 -14.39
N HIS A 242 -10.54 -17.79 -13.39
CA HIS A 242 -9.49 -18.81 -13.48
C HIS A 242 -9.77 -19.82 -14.58
N LEU A 243 -11.04 -20.19 -14.81
CA LEU A 243 -11.44 -21.06 -15.92
C LEU A 243 -11.20 -20.39 -17.27
N VAL A 244 -11.50 -19.10 -17.41
CA VAL A 244 -11.23 -18.36 -18.65
C VAL A 244 -9.73 -18.32 -18.94
N MET A 245 -8.91 -17.97 -17.94
CA MET A 245 -7.45 -17.96 -18.10
C MET A 245 -6.89 -19.34 -18.47
N TRP A 246 -7.39 -20.40 -17.83
CA TRP A 246 -7.02 -21.77 -18.18
C TRP A 246 -7.42 -22.13 -19.61
N ARG A 247 -8.63 -21.77 -20.07
CA ARG A 247 -9.06 -22.04 -21.45
C ARG A 247 -8.24 -21.29 -22.49
N VAL A 248 -7.83 -20.04 -22.21
CA VAL A 248 -7.08 -19.22 -23.17
C VAL A 248 -5.61 -19.62 -23.24
N THR A 249 -4.99 -20.00 -22.11
CA THR A 249 -3.52 -20.14 -22.02
C THR A 249 -3.04 -21.54 -21.60
N GLY A 250 -3.97 -22.43 -21.26
CA GLY A 250 -3.69 -23.83 -20.95
C GLY A 250 -2.74 -24.01 -19.77
N PRO A 251 -1.85 -25.03 -19.83
CA PRO A 251 -0.92 -25.36 -18.73
C PRO A 251 0.02 -24.23 -18.32
N THR A 252 0.29 -23.28 -19.22
CA THR A 252 1.12 -22.09 -18.92
C THR A 252 0.49 -21.26 -17.80
N PHE A 253 -0.85 -21.17 -17.73
CA PHE A 253 -1.51 -20.48 -16.61
C PHE A 253 -1.08 -21.05 -15.27
N PHE A 254 -1.12 -22.38 -15.12
CA PHE A 254 -0.81 -23.01 -13.85
C PHE A 254 0.65 -22.79 -13.45
N ARG A 255 1.57 -22.99 -14.39
CA ARG A 255 3.01 -22.81 -14.15
C ARG A 255 3.35 -21.38 -13.75
N GLU A 256 2.84 -20.39 -14.49
CA GLU A 256 3.19 -18.99 -14.24
C GLU A 256 2.41 -18.41 -13.05
N TYR A 257 1.09 -18.62 -12.98
CA TYR A 257 0.24 -18.04 -11.93
C TYR A 257 0.42 -18.72 -10.58
N PHE A 258 0.29 -20.05 -10.49
CA PHE A 258 0.35 -20.76 -9.21
C PHE A 258 1.79 -21.09 -8.80
N LEU A 259 2.57 -21.75 -9.65
CA LEU A 259 3.90 -22.22 -9.27
C LEU A 259 4.91 -21.08 -9.15
N HIS A 260 5.14 -20.33 -10.24
CA HIS A 260 6.14 -19.27 -10.25
C HIS A 260 5.80 -18.11 -9.29
N ASN A 261 4.58 -17.58 -9.38
CA ASN A 261 4.22 -16.37 -8.64
C ASN A 261 3.89 -16.58 -7.16
N HIS A 262 3.56 -17.81 -6.72
CA HIS A 262 3.27 -18.09 -5.31
C HIS A 262 4.31 -19.01 -4.66
N VAL A 263 4.60 -20.17 -5.25
CA VAL A 263 5.49 -21.17 -4.62
C VAL A 263 6.96 -20.75 -4.74
N GLN A 264 7.48 -20.59 -5.95
CA GLN A 264 8.90 -20.30 -6.19
C GLN A 264 9.32 -18.95 -5.60
N ARG A 265 8.43 -17.96 -5.64
CA ARG A 265 8.65 -16.66 -4.98
C ARG A 265 8.69 -16.74 -3.45
N PHE A 266 7.90 -17.63 -2.85
CA PHE A 266 7.89 -17.83 -1.40
C PHE A 266 9.12 -18.61 -0.93
N THR A 267 9.51 -19.67 -1.66
CA THR A 267 10.67 -20.52 -1.35
C THR A 267 12.01 -19.86 -1.69
N GLY A 268 12.01 -18.82 -2.54
CA GLY A 268 13.20 -18.07 -2.93
C GLY A 268 13.90 -18.61 -4.19
N GLU A 269 13.24 -19.51 -4.92
CA GLU A 269 13.72 -20.05 -6.21
C GLU A 269 13.52 -19.06 -7.38
N ALA A 270 12.62 -18.09 -7.23
CA ALA A 270 12.39 -17.04 -8.21
C ALA A 270 13.00 -15.69 -7.76
N TRP A 271 13.26 -14.81 -8.73
CA TRP A 271 13.76 -13.46 -8.48
C TRP A 271 12.88 -12.71 -7.47
N GLY A 272 13.50 -12.20 -6.39
CA GLY A 272 12.81 -11.56 -5.28
C GLY A 272 13.75 -10.75 -4.39
N HIS A 273 13.17 -10.03 -3.43
CA HIS A 273 13.92 -9.19 -2.49
C HIS A 273 14.24 -9.99 -1.23
N VAL A 274 15.38 -10.67 -1.23
CA VAL A 274 15.81 -11.47 -0.07
C VAL A 274 16.18 -10.54 1.07
N GLN A 275 15.51 -10.73 2.21
CA GLN A 275 15.64 -9.89 3.40
C GLN A 275 15.59 -10.77 4.67
N PRO A 276 16.23 -10.35 5.78
CA PRO A 276 16.25 -11.12 7.02
C PRO A 276 14.86 -11.32 7.63
N PHE A 277 14.68 -12.30 8.52
CA PHE A 277 13.37 -12.61 9.11
C PHE A 277 12.79 -11.44 9.94
N TRP A 278 13.65 -10.63 10.54
CA TRP A 278 13.30 -9.45 11.32
C TRP A 278 13.01 -8.22 10.46
N PHE A 279 13.08 -8.31 9.12
CA PHE A 279 12.86 -7.20 8.18
C PHE A 279 11.61 -6.37 8.48
N TYR A 280 10.51 -7.02 8.90
CA TYR A 280 9.25 -6.33 9.16
C TYR A 280 9.21 -5.53 10.47
N LEU A 281 10.17 -5.73 11.38
CA LEU A 281 10.26 -4.97 12.64
C LEU A 281 10.53 -3.47 12.40
N PRO A 282 11.64 -3.06 11.74
CA PRO A 282 11.88 -1.64 11.44
C PRO A 282 10.82 -1.07 10.49
N VAL A 283 10.29 -1.90 9.59
CA VAL A 283 9.23 -1.55 8.65
C VAL A 283 7.95 -1.14 9.41
N LEU A 284 7.50 -1.91 10.41
CA LEU A 284 6.38 -1.53 11.28
C LEU A 284 6.67 -0.29 12.14
N ILE A 285 7.88 -0.19 12.69
CA ILE A 285 8.28 0.93 13.56
C ILE A 285 8.16 2.26 12.80
N VAL A 286 8.73 2.32 11.59
CA VAL A 286 8.68 3.53 10.76
C VAL A 286 7.30 3.70 10.13
N GLY A 287 6.75 2.63 9.53
CA GLY A 287 5.53 2.69 8.75
C GLY A 287 4.26 3.01 9.54
N MET A 288 4.29 2.84 10.86
CA MET A 288 3.21 3.22 11.77
C MET A 288 3.58 4.34 12.73
N PHE A 289 4.74 5.02 12.58
CA PHE A 289 5.11 6.13 13.45
C PHE A 289 4.04 7.26 13.41
N PRO A 290 3.68 7.88 14.55
CA PRO A 290 4.16 7.65 15.92
C PRO A 290 3.40 6.56 16.68
N TRP A 291 2.36 5.99 16.06
CA TRP A 291 1.50 4.95 16.66
C TRP A 291 2.24 3.66 16.98
N SER A 292 3.39 3.42 16.32
CA SER A 292 4.25 2.27 16.57
C SER A 292 4.73 2.15 18.02
N ALA A 293 4.78 3.25 18.77
CA ALA A 293 5.14 3.24 20.19
C ALA A 293 4.16 2.45 21.06
N PHE A 294 2.89 2.34 20.65
CA PHE A 294 1.85 1.61 21.38
C PHE A 294 1.77 0.13 20.98
N LEU A 295 2.43 -0.28 19.87
CA LEU A 295 2.28 -1.63 19.30
C LEU A 295 2.58 -2.76 20.30
N PRO A 296 3.70 -2.76 21.05
CA PRO A 296 4.04 -3.93 21.86
C PRO A 296 3.00 -4.17 22.97
N LEU A 297 2.51 -3.12 23.63
CA LEU A 297 1.50 -3.25 24.69
C LEU A 297 0.11 -3.50 24.14
N ALA A 298 -0.30 -2.74 23.12
CA ALA A 298 -1.60 -2.93 22.48
C ALA A 298 -1.76 -4.40 22.06
N TRP A 299 -0.72 -4.95 21.43
CA TRP A 299 -0.72 -6.33 20.98
C TRP A 299 -0.65 -7.34 22.13
N TRP A 300 0.25 -7.14 23.10
CA TRP A 300 0.41 -8.05 24.24
C TRP A 300 -0.83 -8.11 25.14
N GLN A 301 -1.45 -6.97 25.44
CA GLN A 301 -2.66 -6.90 26.26
C GLN A 301 -3.81 -7.68 25.63
N SER A 302 -3.99 -7.59 24.31
CA SER A 302 -5.03 -8.34 23.59
C SER A 302 -4.87 -9.87 23.71
N PHE A 303 -3.64 -10.37 23.88
CA PHE A 303 -3.42 -11.79 24.14
C PHE A 303 -3.66 -12.19 25.59
N ARG A 304 -3.46 -11.28 26.57
CA ARG A 304 -3.78 -11.53 27.98
C ARG A 304 -5.28 -11.57 28.25
N LEU A 305 -6.08 -10.89 27.44
CA LEU A 305 -7.56 -10.95 27.49
C LEU A 305 -8.14 -12.34 27.14
N ARG A 306 -7.30 -13.31 26.76
CA ARG A 306 -7.69 -14.73 26.68
C ARG A 306 -8.05 -15.35 28.04
N ALA A 307 -7.66 -14.72 29.15
CA ALA A 307 -7.78 -15.29 30.48
C ALA A 307 -9.24 -15.42 31.00
N ASN A 308 -10.21 -14.67 30.45
CA ASN A 308 -11.63 -14.86 30.76
C ASN A 308 -12.42 -15.30 29.50
N PRO A 309 -12.58 -16.61 29.27
CA PRO A 309 -13.20 -17.15 28.05
C PRO A 309 -14.67 -16.78 27.84
N ARG A 310 -15.35 -16.26 28.88
CA ARG A 310 -16.79 -15.96 28.88
C ARG A 310 -17.14 -14.58 28.31
N GLU A 311 -16.16 -13.70 28.12
CA GLU A 311 -16.41 -12.37 27.56
C GLU A 311 -16.16 -12.37 26.05
N GLU A 312 -17.24 -12.31 25.27
CA GLU A 312 -17.20 -12.36 23.82
C GLU A 312 -16.38 -11.19 23.21
N LEU A 313 -16.33 -10.03 23.86
CA LEU A 313 -15.63 -8.86 23.32
C LEU A 313 -14.09 -9.04 23.41
N ASN A 314 -13.59 -9.60 24.51
CA ASN A 314 -12.19 -9.99 24.66
C ASN A 314 -11.76 -10.99 23.59
N CYS A 315 -12.68 -11.88 23.21
CA CYS A 315 -12.48 -12.83 22.12
C CYS A 315 -12.27 -12.12 20.77
N ALA A 316 -13.07 -11.11 20.42
CA ALA A 316 -12.88 -10.36 19.18
C ALA A 316 -11.55 -9.59 19.12
N TRP A 317 -11.15 -8.94 20.20
CA TRP A 317 -9.86 -8.23 20.25
C TRP A 317 -8.67 -9.19 20.09
N ALA A 318 -8.74 -10.38 20.70
CA ALA A 318 -7.74 -11.42 20.50
C ALA A 318 -7.67 -11.89 19.03
N MET A 319 -8.81 -12.02 18.34
CA MET A 319 -8.85 -12.41 16.92
C MET A 319 -8.14 -11.40 16.03
N TRP A 320 -8.30 -10.09 16.28
CA TRP A 320 -7.52 -9.06 15.58
C TRP A 320 -6.02 -9.16 15.84
N ALA A 321 -5.61 -9.45 17.08
CA ALA A 321 -4.20 -9.65 17.42
C ALA A 321 -3.59 -10.88 16.71
N PHE A 322 -4.37 -11.97 16.56
CA PHE A 322 -3.95 -13.13 15.79
C PHE A 322 -3.86 -12.86 14.30
N TRP A 323 -4.82 -12.10 13.77
CA TRP A 323 -4.83 -11.71 12.37
C TRP A 323 -3.54 -10.98 11.99
N ALA A 324 -3.17 -9.96 12.78
CA ALA A 324 -1.91 -9.25 12.61
C ALA A 324 -0.69 -10.19 12.72
N LEU A 325 -0.72 -11.15 13.66
CA LEU A 325 0.39 -12.06 13.94
C LEU A 325 0.64 -13.00 12.77
N ILE A 326 -0.42 -13.53 12.20
CA ILE A 326 -0.34 -14.45 11.07
C ILE A 326 0.22 -13.75 9.85
N ILE A 327 -0.25 -12.54 9.54
CA ILE A 327 0.23 -11.80 8.36
C ILE A 327 1.70 -11.42 8.53
N VAL A 328 2.07 -10.82 9.66
CA VAL A 328 3.47 -10.42 9.92
C VAL A 328 4.38 -11.65 9.99
N GLY A 329 3.98 -12.69 10.72
CA GLY A 329 4.75 -13.92 10.87
C GLY A 329 4.95 -14.66 9.55
N PHE A 330 3.89 -14.82 8.75
CA PHE A 330 3.95 -15.47 7.44
C PHE A 330 4.96 -14.77 6.51
N PHE A 331 4.86 -13.45 6.38
CA PHE A 331 5.79 -12.72 5.52
C PHE A 331 7.19 -12.63 6.10
N SER A 332 7.37 -12.60 7.43
CA SER A 332 8.69 -12.69 8.06
C SER A 332 9.44 -13.99 7.70
N ILE A 333 8.71 -15.09 7.51
CA ILE A 333 9.29 -16.38 7.11
C ILE A 333 9.54 -16.46 5.59
N SER A 334 8.73 -15.77 4.77
CA SER A 334 8.91 -15.69 3.30
C SER A 334 10.30 -15.22 2.90
N LYS A 335 10.90 -15.78 1.85
CA LYS A 335 12.21 -15.33 1.35
C LYS A 335 12.15 -13.97 0.67
N SER A 336 11.19 -13.78 -0.24
CA SER A 336 10.98 -12.49 -0.91
C SER A 336 10.10 -11.58 -0.03
N LYS A 337 10.60 -10.38 0.27
CA LYS A 337 9.91 -9.41 1.14
C LYS A 337 9.85 -8.02 0.50
N LEU A 338 8.64 -7.48 0.43
CA LEU A 338 8.40 -6.05 0.16
C LEU A 338 7.75 -5.40 1.40
N PRO A 339 8.01 -4.11 1.67
CA PRO A 339 7.40 -3.40 2.80
C PRO A 339 5.87 -3.48 2.81
N SER A 340 5.22 -3.36 1.64
CA SER A 340 3.75 -3.34 1.55
C SER A 340 3.08 -4.69 1.79
N TYR A 341 3.81 -5.80 1.87
CA TYR A 341 3.21 -7.13 2.09
C TYR A 341 2.46 -7.24 3.41
N ILE A 342 2.94 -6.55 4.46
CA ILE A 342 2.29 -6.55 5.78
C ILE A 342 1.24 -5.45 5.94
N LEU A 343 0.94 -4.65 4.90
CA LEU A 343 -0.12 -3.64 4.94
C LEU A 343 -1.45 -4.24 5.43
N PRO A 344 -1.88 -5.45 5.04
CA PRO A 344 -3.13 -6.02 5.55
C PRO A 344 -3.17 -6.33 7.06
N ALA A 345 -2.04 -6.23 7.77
CA ALA A 345 -2.00 -6.31 9.23
C ALA A 345 -2.31 -4.96 9.90
N THR A 346 -2.08 -3.84 9.22
CA THR A 346 -2.20 -2.50 9.81
C THR A 346 -3.63 -2.11 10.25
N PRO A 347 -4.73 -2.57 9.61
CA PRO A 347 -6.08 -2.30 10.12
C PRO A 347 -6.31 -2.90 11.51
N ALA A 348 -5.86 -4.15 11.70
CA ALA A 348 -5.93 -4.84 12.98
C ALA A 348 -5.07 -4.10 14.04
N LEU A 349 -3.83 -3.76 13.68
CA LEU A 349 -2.94 -3.03 14.59
C LEU A 349 -3.47 -1.63 14.95
N ALA A 350 -4.05 -0.91 14.00
CA ALA A 350 -4.67 0.40 14.24
C ALA A 350 -5.84 0.31 15.23
N LEU A 351 -6.68 -0.72 15.10
CA LEU A 351 -7.76 -1.01 16.06
C LEU A 351 -7.23 -1.30 17.47
N LEU A 352 -6.19 -2.13 17.60
CA LEU A 352 -5.60 -2.46 18.90
C LEU A 352 -4.91 -1.26 19.54
N ILE A 353 -4.20 -0.45 18.75
CA ILE A 353 -3.59 0.79 19.22
C ILE A 353 -4.68 1.77 19.66
N ALA A 354 -5.77 1.90 18.91
CA ALA A 354 -6.90 2.74 19.28
C ALA A 354 -7.52 2.31 20.63
N ALA A 355 -7.69 1.01 20.86
CA ALA A 355 -8.17 0.49 22.14
C ALA A 355 -7.20 0.79 23.30
N ARG A 356 -5.89 0.72 23.05
CA ARG A 356 -4.88 1.10 24.04
C ARG A 356 -4.92 2.59 24.36
N ILE A 357 -5.05 3.44 23.35
CA ILE A 357 -5.15 4.89 23.51
C ILE A 357 -6.43 5.25 24.27
N ASP A 358 -7.54 4.60 23.97
CA ASP A 358 -8.82 4.79 24.65
C ASP A 358 -8.73 4.46 26.14
N ALA A 359 -8.12 3.32 26.50
CA ALA A 359 -7.87 2.96 27.90
C ALA A 359 -6.98 3.98 28.62
N LEU A 360 -5.95 4.51 27.94
CA LEU A 360 -5.08 5.57 28.48
C LEU A 360 -5.83 6.90 28.64
N TRP A 361 -6.82 7.17 27.80
CA TRP A 361 -7.65 8.36 27.87
C TRP A 361 -8.53 8.37 29.11
N GLU A 362 -9.02 7.19 29.53
CA GLU A 362 -9.88 7.05 30.71
C GLU A 362 -9.08 6.94 32.01
N SER A 363 -7.88 6.36 31.95
CA SER A 363 -7.01 6.31 33.12
C SER A 363 -6.39 7.69 33.39
N SER A 364 -6.76 8.37 34.49
CA SER A 364 -6.04 9.54 35.04
C SER A 364 -4.60 9.22 35.53
N ALA A 365 -4.04 8.07 35.11
CA ALA A 365 -2.72 7.59 35.51
C ALA A 365 -1.62 8.50 34.94
N SER A 366 -1.26 9.50 35.74
CA SER A 366 -0.30 10.56 35.48
C SER A 366 1.18 10.13 35.53
N GLY A 367 1.47 8.86 35.26
CA GLY A 367 2.83 8.33 35.14
C GLY A 367 3.39 8.51 33.73
N LYS A 368 4.67 8.87 33.60
CA LYS A 368 5.39 8.79 32.33
C LYS A 368 5.40 7.32 31.91
N THR A 369 4.63 6.95 30.91
CA THR A 369 4.66 5.59 30.38
C THR A 369 5.81 5.48 29.38
N TRP A 370 6.38 4.29 29.20
CA TRP A 370 7.52 4.11 28.29
C TRP A 370 7.12 4.32 26.83
N GLU A 371 5.83 4.20 26.48
CA GLU A 371 5.33 4.53 25.13
C GLU A 371 5.68 5.99 24.76
N ALA A 372 5.67 6.90 25.74
CA ALA A 372 6.13 8.28 25.59
C ALA A 372 7.58 8.38 25.16
N ALA A 373 8.43 7.65 25.87
CA ALA A 373 9.85 7.66 25.66
C ALA A 373 10.18 7.07 24.29
N ILE A 374 9.51 5.98 23.89
CA ILE A 374 9.70 5.37 22.58
C ILE A 374 9.22 6.31 21.46
N ALA A 375 8.02 6.87 21.56
CA ALA A 375 7.52 7.85 20.59
C ALA A 375 8.47 9.06 20.50
N GLY A 376 8.93 9.55 21.64
CA GLY A 376 9.89 10.63 21.77
C GLY A 376 11.22 10.35 21.08
N VAL A 377 11.86 9.23 21.40
CA VAL A 377 13.14 8.82 20.82
C VAL A 377 13.02 8.61 19.33
N LEU A 378 11.99 7.90 18.86
CA LEU A 378 11.77 7.67 17.44
C LEU A 378 11.54 8.98 16.68
N GLY A 379 10.74 9.88 17.25
CA GLY A 379 10.46 11.19 16.66
C GLY A 379 11.69 12.09 16.58
N ILE A 380 12.53 12.08 17.62
CA ILE A 380 13.82 12.76 17.61
C ILE A 380 14.75 12.15 16.56
N VAL A 381 14.87 10.82 16.49
CA VAL A 381 15.74 10.14 15.52
C VAL A 381 15.30 10.44 14.08
N LEU A 382 14.01 10.34 13.77
CA LEU A 382 13.47 10.67 12.44
C LEU A 382 13.63 12.17 12.13
N GLY A 383 13.41 13.02 13.12
CA GLY A 383 13.62 14.46 13.04
C GLY A 383 15.05 14.86 12.72
N LEU A 384 16.01 14.33 13.49
CA LEU A 384 17.43 14.54 13.30
C LEU A 384 17.93 13.94 11.99
N ALA A 385 17.39 12.80 11.55
CA ALA A 385 17.73 12.22 10.25
C ALA A 385 17.35 13.18 9.10
N GLY A 386 16.15 13.79 9.15
CA GLY A 386 15.72 14.79 8.17
C GLY A 386 16.62 16.04 8.15
N ILE A 387 17.01 16.53 9.33
CA ILE A 387 17.95 17.67 9.45
C ILE A 387 19.36 17.28 8.98
N ALA A 388 19.82 16.07 9.25
CA ALA A 388 21.14 15.60 8.85
C ALA A 388 21.29 15.60 7.32
N VAL A 389 20.23 15.28 6.57
CA VAL A 389 20.23 15.37 5.10
C VAL A 389 20.59 16.79 4.63
N PHE A 390 20.06 17.83 5.28
CA PHE A 390 20.39 19.23 4.97
C PHE A 390 21.86 19.55 5.24
N PHE A 391 22.41 19.15 6.40
CA PHE A 391 23.82 19.40 6.70
C PHE A 391 24.77 18.62 5.80
N VAL A 392 24.43 17.36 5.46
CA VAL A 392 25.18 16.57 4.48
C VAL A 392 25.18 17.26 3.13
N HIS A 393 24.03 17.77 2.69
CA HIS A 393 23.92 18.53 1.45
C HIS A 393 24.78 19.80 1.47
N GLN A 394 24.71 20.62 2.52
CA GLN A 394 25.53 21.83 2.69
C GLN A 394 27.03 21.53 2.66
N LYS A 395 27.46 20.47 3.38
CA LYS A 395 28.87 20.05 3.39
C LYS A 395 29.35 19.62 2.01
N LEU A 396 28.52 18.92 1.26
CA LEU A 396 28.84 18.47 -0.10
C LEU A 396 28.92 19.63 -1.10
N GLN A 397 28.09 20.66 -0.94
CA GLN A 397 28.18 21.88 -1.75
C GLN A 397 29.46 22.67 -1.44
N ALA A 398 29.81 22.81 -0.17
CA ALA A 398 31.02 23.52 0.26
C ALA A 398 32.32 22.77 -0.07
N GLN A 399 32.30 21.44 0.00
CA GLN A 399 33.46 20.57 -0.25
C GLN A 399 33.06 19.38 -1.14
N PRO A 400 32.98 19.58 -2.46
CA PRO A 400 32.69 18.51 -3.40
C PRO A 400 33.70 17.35 -3.24
N GLY A 401 33.21 16.11 -3.15
CA GLY A 401 34.05 14.91 -2.98
C GLY A 401 34.41 14.55 -1.53
N SER A 402 34.02 15.36 -0.54
CA SER A 402 34.22 15.06 0.89
C SER A 402 33.47 13.81 1.39
N ILE A 403 32.37 13.44 0.72
CA ILE A 403 31.60 12.22 0.99
C ILE A 403 31.36 11.50 -0.34
N ARG A 404 31.68 10.20 -0.40
CA ARG A 404 31.36 9.36 -1.56
C ARG A 404 29.88 8.96 -1.52
N LEU A 405 29.04 9.70 -2.24
CA LEU A 405 27.58 9.49 -2.31
C LEU A 405 27.17 8.23 -3.11
N SER A 406 27.84 7.98 -4.23
CA SER A 406 27.53 6.86 -5.14
C SER A 406 28.79 6.39 -5.85
N LYS A 407 28.92 5.08 -6.04
CA LYS A 407 30.04 4.48 -6.78
C LYS A 407 29.99 4.77 -8.29
N HIS A 408 28.81 5.03 -8.85
CA HIS A 408 28.61 5.06 -10.31
C HIS A 408 28.32 6.46 -10.87
N SER A 409 27.69 7.36 -10.10
CA SER A 409 27.33 8.70 -10.59
C SER A 409 27.18 9.69 -9.41
N PRO A 410 28.29 10.24 -8.91
CA PRO A 410 28.27 11.18 -7.78
C PRO A 410 27.48 12.47 -8.09
N GLU A 411 27.52 12.96 -9.34
CA GLU A 411 26.76 14.14 -9.77
C GLU A 411 25.25 13.93 -9.69
N LYS A 412 24.74 12.82 -10.22
CA LYS A 412 23.30 12.47 -10.12
C LYS A 412 22.85 12.32 -8.66
N ALA A 413 23.71 11.77 -7.81
CA ALA A 413 23.41 11.63 -6.38
C ALA A 413 23.34 13.00 -5.68
N LEU A 414 24.24 13.93 -6.03
CA LEU A 414 24.21 15.30 -5.50
C LEU A 414 22.99 16.08 -6.01
N GLU A 415 22.62 15.92 -7.27
CA GLU A 415 21.42 16.53 -7.86
C GLU A 415 20.16 16.05 -7.13
N LEU A 416 20.00 14.75 -6.95
CA LEU A 416 18.92 14.16 -6.15
C LEU A 416 18.91 14.71 -4.72
N LEU A 417 20.07 14.74 -4.07
CA LEU A 417 20.18 15.28 -2.72
C LEU A 417 19.72 16.75 -2.66
N THR A 418 20.14 17.57 -3.63
CA THR A 418 19.74 18.98 -3.74
C THR A 418 18.23 19.12 -3.81
N LEU A 419 17.61 18.31 -4.66
CA LEU A 419 16.17 18.33 -4.91
C LEU A 419 15.35 17.85 -3.70
N PHE A 420 15.81 16.81 -3.00
CA PHE A 420 15.08 16.24 -1.86
C PHE A 420 15.37 16.90 -0.52
N THR A 421 16.41 17.74 -0.43
CA THR A 421 16.79 18.40 0.83
C THR A 421 15.66 19.24 1.45
N PRO A 422 14.92 20.09 0.71
CA PRO A 422 13.81 20.85 1.28
C PRO A 422 12.71 19.96 1.87
N PHE A 423 12.39 18.87 1.19
CA PHE A 423 11.41 17.89 1.65
C PHE A 423 11.90 17.16 2.93
N ALA A 424 13.15 16.70 2.93
CA ALA A 424 13.75 16.04 4.09
C ALA A 424 13.83 16.96 5.32
N LEU A 425 14.19 18.23 5.11
CA LEU A 425 14.21 19.25 6.16
C LEU A 425 12.80 19.52 6.70
N ALA A 426 11.79 19.66 5.83
CA ALA A 426 10.41 19.85 6.24
C ALA A 426 9.91 18.68 7.11
N LEU A 427 10.17 17.42 6.69
CA LEU A 427 9.87 16.24 7.51
C LEU A 427 10.62 16.26 8.84
N GLY A 428 11.91 16.63 8.83
CA GLY A 428 12.71 16.74 10.05
C GLY A 428 12.10 17.71 11.06
N VAL A 429 11.72 18.91 10.60
CA VAL A 429 11.08 19.94 11.42
C VAL A 429 9.71 19.48 11.93
N ILE A 430 8.87 18.90 11.05
CA ILE A 430 7.55 18.38 11.43
C ILE A 430 7.67 17.32 12.53
N PHE A 431 8.58 16.35 12.37
CA PHE A 431 8.79 15.31 13.37
C PHE A 431 9.32 15.87 14.69
N LEU A 432 10.28 16.80 14.69
CA LEU A 432 10.80 17.39 15.92
C LEU A 432 9.74 18.20 16.66
N ILE A 433 9.06 19.12 15.97
CA ILE A 433 8.02 19.96 16.60
C ILE A 433 6.86 19.08 17.09
N GLY A 434 6.38 18.16 16.25
CA GLY A 434 5.32 17.22 16.62
C GLY A 434 5.69 16.41 17.86
N THR A 435 6.93 15.92 17.93
CA THR A 435 7.44 15.16 19.08
C THR A 435 7.53 16.01 20.33
N VAL A 436 8.05 17.25 20.24
CA VAL A 436 8.13 18.18 21.38
C VAL A 436 6.73 18.48 21.92
N VAL A 437 5.76 18.75 21.04
CA VAL A 437 4.36 19.01 21.44
C VAL A 437 3.75 17.78 22.10
N MET A 438 3.94 16.58 21.53
CA MET A 438 3.45 15.33 22.11
C MET A 438 4.04 15.08 23.51
N LEU A 439 5.35 15.27 23.69
CA LEU A 439 6.01 15.09 24.98
C LEU A 439 5.59 16.14 26.01
N ALA A 440 5.44 17.40 25.59
CA ALA A 440 4.98 18.49 26.46
C ALA A 440 3.53 18.28 26.93
N ARG A 441 2.71 17.61 26.12
CA ARG A 441 1.31 17.31 26.43
C ARG A 441 1.07 15.85 26.83
N TRP A 442 2.12 15.09 27.16
CA TRP A 442 2.04 13.65 27.38
C TRP A 442 0.99 13.21 28.40
N LYS A 443 0.73 14.05 29.42
CA LYS A 443 -0.28 13.79 30.46
C LYS A 443 -1.72 13.76 29.94
N PHE A 444 -1.98 14.29 28.74
CA PHE A 444 -3.31 14.41 28.16
C PHE A 444 -3.38 13.59 26.87
N ALA A 445 -3.87 12.35 26.93
CA ALA A 445 -3.96 11.45 25.78
C ALA A 445 -4.62 12.12 24.56
N SER A 446 -5.64 12.94 24.78
CA SER A 446 -6.32 13.73 23.75
C SER A 446 -5.43 14.69 23.00
N GLN A 447 -4.57 15.41 23.71
CA GLN A 447 -3.65 16.37 23.12
C GLN A 447 -2.50 15.67 22.40
N VAL A 448 -2.04 14.52 22.92
CA VAL A 448 -1.03 13.67 22.25
C VAL A 448 -1.58 13.13 20.93
N VAL A 449 -2.79 12.59 20.94
CA VAL A 449 -3.47 12.09 19.72
C VAL A 449 -3.66 13.23 18.72
N GLY A 450 -4.15 14.38 19.17
CA GLY A 450 -4.32 15.56 18.31
C GLY A 450 -3.00 16.02 17.67
N ALA A 451 -1.91 16.06 18.45
CA ALA A 451 -0.58 16.41 17.94
C ALA A 451 -0.04 15.37 16.95
N ALA A 452 -0.23 14.07 17.23
CA ALA A 452 0.16 12.98 16.32
C ALA A 452 -0.64 13.00 15.00
N VAL A 453 -1.93 13.30 15.07
CA VAL A 453 -2.79 13.48 13.89
C VAL A 453 -2.31 14.66 13.05
N LEU A 454 -2.11 15.82 13.68
CA LEU A 454 -1.64 17.02 12.99
C LEU A 454 -0.26 16.80 12.35
N MET A 455 0.67 16.19 13.08
CA MET A 455 2.00 15.86 12.58
C MET A 455 1.92 14.98 11.33
N ASN A 456 1.15 13.89 11.35
CA ASN A 456 1.01 13.03 10.18
C ASN A 456 0.25 13.69 9.02
N LEU A 457 -0.72 14.57 9.29
CA LEU A 457 -1.35 15.38 8.24
C LEU A 457 -0.33 16.29 7.56
N LEU A 458 0.55 16.94 8.32
CA LEU A 458 1.64 17.75 7.77
C LEU A 458 2.64 16.90 6.97
N VAL A 459 2.95 15.67 7.43
CA VAL A 459 3.77 14.72 6.65
C VAL A 459 3.10 14.38 5.32
N VAL A 460 1.79 14.12 5.30
CA VAL A 460 1.03 13.86 4.08
C VAL A 460 1.08 15.06 3.13
N ILE A 461 0.86 16.27 3.65
CA ILE A 461 0.91 17.49 2.85
C ILE A 461 2.32 17.68 2.29
N ALA A 462 3.36 17.59 3.11
CA ALA A 462 4.76 17.69 2.65
C ALA A 462 5.08 16.65 1.58
N ALA A 463 4.62 15.41 1.73
CA ALA A 463 4.82 14.36 0.73
C ALA A 463 4.09 14.67 -0.58
N GLY A 464 2.85 15.16 -0.52
CA GLY A 464 2.04 15.50 -1.70
C GLY A 464 2.45 16.81 -2.40
N SER A 465 2.95 17.80 -1.66
CA SER A 465 3.28 19.14 -2.19
C SER A 465 4.75 19.32 -2.51
N LEU A 466 5.65 18.59 -1.83
CA LEU A 466 7.10 18.74 -1.99
C LEU A 466 7.73 17.45 -2.53
N GLY A 467 7.55 16.32 -1.83
CA GLY A 467 8.25 15.08 -2.15
C GLY A 467 7.87 14.50 -3.52
N LEU A 468 6.58 14.22 -3.73
CA LEU A 468 6.08 13.59 -4.96
C LEU A 468 6.26 14.46 -6.21
N PRO A 469 5.97 15.78 -6.20
CA PRO A 469 6.21 16.63 -7.36
C PRO A 469 7.68 16.69 -7.76
N VAL A 470 8.59 16.79 -6.78
CA VAL A 470 10.04 16.79 -7.03
C VAL A 470 10.49 15.47 -7.63
N TRP A 471 10.05 14.33 -7.07
CA TRP A 471 10.33 13.02 -7.66
C TRP A 471 9.79 12.90 -9.07
N GLY A 472 8.54 13.33 -9.28
CA GLY A 472 7.86 13.30 -10.57
C GLY A 472 8.62 14.10 -11.61
N ALA A 473 9.04 15.32 -11.30
CA ALA A 473 9.81 16.18 -12.21
C ALA A 473 11.21 15.60 -12.52
N TYR A 474 11.82 14.88 -11.58
CA TYR A 474 13.16 14.32 -11.74
C TYR A 474 13.19 13.04 -12.58
N ASP A 475 12.40 12.03 -12.23
CA ASP A 475 12.52 10.67 -12.79
C ASP A 475 11.44 10.34 -13.84
N ILE A 476 10.24 10.92 -13.72
CA ILE A 476 9.06 10.42 -14.45
C ILE A 476 8.64 11.36 -15.59
N ALA A 477 8.42 12.64 -15.28
CA ALA A 477 7.91 13.64 -16.22
C ALA A 477 8.75 13.79 -17.50
N PRO A 478 10.09 13.80 -17.46
CA PRO A 478 10.91 13.97 -18.68
C PRO A 478 10.59 12.95 -19.77
N LEU A 479 10.46 11.67 -19.41
CA LEU A 479 10.12 10.61 -20.37
C LEU A 479 8.65 10.69 -20.80
N HIS A 480 7.75 10.95 -19.85
CA HIS A 480 6.31 11.06 -20.12
C HIS A 480 6.00 12.24 -21.05
N ASP A 481 6.70 13.37 -20.92
CA ASP A 481 6.53 14.55 -21.75
C ASP A 481 6.98 14.30 -23.19
N LEU A 482 8.11 13.61 -23.39
CA LEU A 482 8.50 13.15 -24.72
C LEU A 482 7.46 12.18 -25.30
N GLY A 483 6.95 11.25 -24.48
CA GLY A 483 5.87 10.35 -24.90
C GLY A 483 4.62 11.09 -25.35
N ARG A 484 4.16 12.09 -24.58
CA ARG A 484 2.98 12.90 -24.92
C ARG A 484 3.14 13.65 -26.25
N ARG A 485 4.35 14.09 -26.60
CA ARG A 485 4.63 14.74 -27.90
C ARG A 485 4.37 13.80 -29.09
N THR A 486 4.42 12.49 -28.89
CA THR A 486 4.14 11.50 -29.94
C THR A 486 2.66 11.14 -30.08
N LEU A 487 1.78 11.57 -29.16
CA LEU A 487 0.36 11.25 -29.21
C LEU A 487 -0.32 11.69 -30.52
N PRO A 488 -0.11 12.91 -31.05
CA PRO A 488 -0.71 13.30 -32.33
C PRO A 488 -0.27 12.43 -33.50
N ALA A 489 0.93 11.84 -33.44
CA ALA A 489 1.43 10.93 -34.46
C ALA A 489 0.76 9.54 -34.35
N LEU A 490 0.63 9.04 -33.13
CA LEU A 490 -0.12 7.81 -32.84
C LEU A 490 -1.58 7.93 -33.31
N ASP A 491 -2.23 9.08 -33.08
CA ASP A 491 -3.61 9.34 -33.54
C ASP A 491 -3.74 9.31 -35.07
N ARG A 492 -2.64 9.59 -35.80
CA ARG A 492 -2.55 9.47 -37.27
C ARG A 492 -2.18 8.07 -37.77
N GLY A 493 -2.02 7.11 -36.86
CA GLY A 493 -1.60 5.74 -37.18
C GLY A 493 -0.09 5.58 -37.37
N GLU A 494 0.72 6.55 -36.95
CA GLU A 494 2.18 6.47 -37.04
C GLU A 494 2.74 5.65 -35.87
N PRO A 495 3.64 4.68 -36.12
CA PRO A 495 4.19 3.84 -35.06
C PRO A 495 5.20 4.59 -34.18
N VAL A 496 5.25 4.18 -32.91
CA VAL A 496 6.26 4.61 -31.93
C VAL A 496 7.05 3.40 -31.45
N VAL A 497 8.38 3.49 -31.54
CA VAL A 497 9.28 2.44 -31.07
C VAL A 497 10.02 2.91 -29.81
N ILE A 498 9.83 2.21 -28.70
CA ILE A 498 10.64 2.36 -27.50
C ILE A 498 11.85 1.43 -27.66
N TYR A 499 13.02 2.00 -27.96
CA TYR A 499 14.21 1.23 -28.32
C TYR A 499 15.29 1.27 -27.25
N ASN A 500 15.79 0.08 -26.88
CA ASN A 500 16.91 -0.13 -25.95
C ASN A 500 16.77 0.65 -24.62
N LEU A 501 15.59 0.53 -24.02
CA LEU A 501 15.21 1.25 -22.82
C LEU A 501 15.25 0.31 -21.60
N THR A 502 16.46 0.04 -21.10
CA THR A 502 16.69 -0.92 -20.00
C THR A 502 17.21 -0.19 -18.74
N PRO A 503 16.55 -0.35 -17.58
CA PRO A 503 15.34 -1.16 -17.34
C PRO A 503 14.07 -0.57 -17.98
N ARG A 504 13.13 -1.45 -18.35
CA ARG A 504 11.86 -1.09 -19.00
C ARG A 504 11.06 -0.06 -18.18
N ARG A 505 10.54 0.96 -18.85
CA ARG A 505 9.70 2.03 -18.25
C ARG A 505 8.24 1.80 -18.58
N THR A 506 7.63 0.84 -17.88
CA THR A 506 6.25 0.38 -18.15
C THR A 506 5.21 1.49 -18.00
N SER A 507 5.49 2.54 -17.22
CA SER A 507 4.60 3.70 -17.09
C SER A 507 4.40 4.44 -18.42
N LEU A 508 5.38 4.39 -19.34
CA LEU A 508 5.29 5.06 -20.63
C LEU A 508 4.18 4.49 -21.51
N ARG A 509 3.98 3.16 -21.50
CA ARG A 509 2.86 2.51 -22.22
C ARG A 509 1.51 2.98 -21.70
N PHE A 510 1.39 3.17 -20.39
CA PHE A 510 0.19 3.75 -19.81
C PHE A 510 -0.04 5.18 -20.30
N VAL A 511 0.99 5.97 -20.58
CA VAL A 511 0.84 7.35 -21.11
C VAL A 511 0.47 7.34 -22.59
N LEU A 512 1.19 6.55 -23.40
CA LEU A 512 1.02 6.50 -24.85
C LEU A 512 -0.32 5.88 -25.27
N GLY A 513 -0.75 4.83 -24.58
CA GLY A 513 -1.81 3.96 -25.09
C GLY A 513 -1.46 3.37 -26.45
N HIS A 514 -2.44 3.33 -27.35
CA HIS A 514 -2.25 2.96 -28.76
C HIS A 514 -1.44 1.67 -28.91
N THR A 515 -1.89 0.66 -28.20
CA THR A 515 -1.08 -0.53 -27.91
C THR A 515 -0.71 -1.35 -29.15
N ALA A 516 -1.43 -1.19 -30.26
CA ALA A 516 -1.09 -1.74 -31.56
C ALA A 516 0.05 -0.99 -32.29
N LEU A 517 0.29 0.28 -31.96
CA LEU A 517 1.27 1.16 -32.62
C LEU A 517 2.54 1.37 -31.79
N VAL A 518 2.56 0.91 -30.53
CA VAL A 518 3.70 1.06 -29.61
C VAL A 518 4.47 -0.25 -29.48
N THR A 519 5.66 -0.30 -30.07
CA THR A 519 6.58 -1.44 -29.99
C THR A 519 7.72 -1.15 -29.03
N GLU A 520 8.07 -2.09 -28.16
CA GLU A 520 9.21 -1.99 -27.25
C GLU A 520 10.20 -3.11 -27.57
N THR A 521 11.43 -2.75 -27.92
CA THR A 521 12.40 -3.73 -28.42
C THR A 521 13.84 -3.33 -28.18
N GLU A 522 14.71 -4.33 -28.09
CA GLU A 522 16.17 -4.16 -28.13
C GLU A 522 16.72 -4.63 -29.49
N ASP A 523 15.90 -5.25 -30.35
CA ASP A 523 16.33 -5.79 -31.64
C ASP A 523 16.23 -4.73 -32.75
N PRO A 524 17.36 -4.32 -33.35
CA PRO A 524 17.38 -3.41 -34.49
C PRO A 524 16.48 -3.81 -35.65
N LYS A 525 16.31 -5.13 -35.88
CA LYS A 525 15.49 -5.63 -37.00
C LYS A 525 14.02 -5.34 -36.78
N GLN A 526 13.54 -5.43 -35.53
CA GLN A 526 12.15 -5.08 -35.20
C GLN A 526 11.89 -3.58 -35.40
N VAL A 527 12.87 -2.72 -35.09
CA VAL A 527 12.76 -1.28 -35.38
C VAL A 527 12.52 -1.04 -36.87
N GLN A 528 13.30 -1.72 -37.73
CA GLN A 528 13.14 -1.64 -39.18
C GLN A 528 11.79 -2.18 -39.66
N GLN A 529 11.37 -3.35 -39.17
CA GLN A 529 10.10 -3.98 -39.54
C GLN A 529 8.88 -3.12 -39.22
N VAL A 530 8.93 -2.36 -38.12
CA VAL A 530 7.83 -1.49 -37.69
C VAL A 530 7.82 -0.17 -38.47
N LEU A 531 8.99 0.47 -38.65
CA LEU A 531 9.06 1.81 -39.20
C LEU A 531 9.09 1.85 -40.73
N GLN A 532 9.74 0.89 -41.40
CA GLN A 532 9.88 0.91 -42.86
C GLN A 532 8.53 0.90 -43.60
N PRO A 533 7.56 0.03 -43.27
CA PRO A 533 6.28 0.01 -43.97
C PRO A 533 5.47 1.30 -43.76
N ALA A 534 5.62 1.92 -42.59
CA ALA A 534 4.92 3.16 -42.26
C ALA A 534 5.52 4.40 -42.96
N GLY A 535 6.80 4.34 -43.36
CA GLY A 535 7.52 5.46 -44.00
C GLY A 535 7.78 6.67 -43.08
N ARG A 536 7.12 6.72 -41.92
CA ARG A 536 7.24 7.75 -40.88
C ARG A 536 6.95 7.16 -39.50
N GLY A 537 7.50 7.75 -38.45
CA GLY A 537 7.24 7.36 -37.07
C GLY A 537 8.25 7.92 -36.09
N TYR A 538 8.19 7.46 -34.85
CA TYR A 538 9.02 7.97 -33.77
C TYR A 538 9.81 6.87 -33.06
N ILE A 539 10.98 7.23 -32.55
CA ILE A 539 11.81 6.35 -31.73
C ILE A 539 12.11 7.07 -30.42
N LEU A 540 11.83 6.42 -29.29
CA LEU A 540 12.20 6.87 -27.95
C LEU A 540 13.39 6.04 -27.46
N THR A 541 14.48 6.71 -27.10
CA THR A 541 15.71 6.06 -26.62
C THR A 541 16.28 6.77 -25.39
N THR A 542 17.34 6.19 -24.81
CA THR A 542 18.22 6.91 -23.88
C THR A 542 19.26 7.73 -24.67
N ASN A 543 19.86 8.73 -24.04
CA ASN A 543 20.98 9.51 -24.59
C ASN A 543 22.22 8.67 -24.91
N LYS A 544 22.34 7.47 -24.32
CA LYS A 544 23.41 6.50 -24.60
C LYS A 544 23.06 5.52 -25.72
N ALA A 545 21.79 5.42 -26.10
CA ALA A 545 21.29 4.50 -27.11
C ALA A 545 20.91 5.28 -28.37
N VAL A 546 21.79 5.25 -29.37
CA VAL A 546 21.46 5.77 -30.69
C VAL A 546 20.58 4.74 -31.42
N PRO A 547 19.52 5.17 -32.14
CA PRO A 547 18.75 4.28 -33.00
C PRO A 547 19.65 3.52 -33.97
N PRO A 548 19.27 2.29 -34.36
CA PRO A 548 20.01 1.55 -35.38
C PRO A 548 20.00 2.31 -36.71
N PRO A 549 20.97 2.06 -37.62
CA PRO A 549 20.92 2.64 -38.95
C PRO A 549 19.64 2.20 -39.67
N LEU A 550 18.91 3.19 -40.21
CA LEU A 550 17.67 2.98 -40.97
C LEU A 550 17.81 3.54 -42.40
N PRO A 551 17.04 3.03 -43.38
CA PRO A 551 17.15 3.46 -44.78
C PRO A 551 16.73 4.92 -45.01
N VAL A 552 15.84 5.44 -44.18
CA VAL A 552 15.37 6.83 -44.21
C VAL A 552 16.05 7.61 -43.09
N ALA A 553 16.28 8.90 -43.33
CA ALA A 553 16.90 9.80 -42.38
C ALA A 553 16.16 9.79 -41.03
N ILE A 554 16.93 9.70 -39.96
CA ILE A 554 16.48 9.89 -38.59
C ILE A 554 17.01 11.23 -38.12
N ARG A 555 16.15 12.04 -37.51
CA ARG A 555 16.54 13.31 -36.90
C ARG A 555 16.15 13.33 -35.43
N GLN A 556 16.98 13.95 -34.62
CA GLN A 556 16.64 14.21 -33.22
C GLN A 556 15.60 15.33 -33.17
N GLU A 557 14.42 15.04 -32.65
CA GLU A 557 13.32 16.01 -32.55
C GLU A 557 13.32 16.72 -31.19
N ALA A 558 13.55 15.98 -30.11
CA ALA A 558 13.58 16.54 -28.77
C ALA A 558 14.46 15.72 -27.82
N THR A 559 14.89 16.35 -26.74
CA THR A 559 15.65 15.72 -25.66
C THR A 559 15.12 16.21 -24.33
N ALA A 560 14.98 15.30 -23.38
CA ALA A 560 14.61 15.59 -22.01
C ALA A 560 15.47 14.75 -21.07
N ARG A 561 16.45 15.39 -20.42
CA ARG A 561 17.46 14.73 -19.56
C ARG A 561 18.19 13.58 -20.28
N ASP A 562 18.01 12.35 -19.78
CA ASP A 562 18.63 11.14 -20.30
C ASP A 562 17.85 10.54 -21.48
N TRP A 563 16.76 11.17 -21.95
CA TRP A 563 15.85 10.62 -22.95
C TRP A 563 15.88 11.43 -24.24
N VAL A 564 15.85 10.73 -25.38
CA VAL A 564 15.88 11.34 -26.70
C VAL A 564 14.70 10.84 -27.52
N LEU A 565 14.01 11.77 -28.18
CA LEU A 565 12.95 11.51 -29.14
C LEU A 565 13.49 11.75 -30.55
N TRP A 566 13.39 10.73 -31.37
CA TRP A 566 13.82 10.75 -32.77
C TRP A 566 12.61 10.66 -33.68
N HIS A 567 12.66 11.38 -34.78
CA HIS A 567 11.70 11.30 -35.88
C HIS A 567 12.32 10.54 -37.05
N TYR A 568 11.63 9.50 -37.50
CA TYR A 568 11.93 8.74 -38.70
C TYR A 568 11.01 9.21 -39.82
N GLY A 569 11.56 9.62 -40.96
CA GLY A 569 10.79 10.12 -42.11
C GLY A 569 11.18 11.54 -42.55
N THR A 570 10.83 11.89 -43.79
CA THR A 570 11.07 13.22 -44.37
C THR A 570 10.05 14.22 -43.87
N THR A 571 10.47 15.41 -43.44
CA THR A 571 9.53 16.51 -43.20
C THR A 571 8.90 16.96 -44.50
N SER A 572 7.57 16.89 -44.58
CA SER A 572 6.79 17.81 -45.40
C SER A 572 6.76 19.18 -44.74
#